data_AF-A0A392TQT5-F1
#
_entry.id   AF-A0A392TQT5-F1
#
_cell.length_a   1.000
_cell.length_b   1.000
_cell.length_c   1.000
_cell.angle_alpha   90.00
_cell.angle_beta   90.00
_cell.angle_gamma   90.00
#
_symmetry.space_group_name_H-M   'P 1'
#
loop_
_entity.id
_entity.type
_entity.pdbx_description
1 polymer ?
#
loop_
_entity_poly.entity_id
_entity_poly.type
_entity_poly.pdbx_seq_one_letter_code
_entity_poly.pdbx_strand_id
1 'polypeptide(L)'
;EDMSGDELAELHGVTADIHSLSRLHASISWQQSRSTWLQEGDANSKYFHSVLAGRRQRNAISVIQVGGATLEGVTPIRQAVFSHFAS
;
A
#
# COMPACT_ATOMS: atom_id res chain seq x y z
N GLU A 1 -29.88 16.55 -12.27
CA GLU A 1 -30.83 16.36 -11.17
C GLU A 1 -30.19 16.91 -9.92
N ASP A 2 -30.84 17.89 -9.29
CA ASP A 2 -30.43 18.40 -7.98
C ASP A 2 -30.81 17.31 -6.98
N MET A 3 -29.86 16.82 -6.16
CA MET A 3 -30.17 15.75 -5.21
C MET A 3 -31.23 16.27 -4.22
N SER A 4 -32.22 15.44 -3.92
CA SER A 4 -33.26 15.81 -2.96
C SER A 4 -32.63 16.09 -1.59
N GLY A 5 -33.25 16.98 -0.81
CA GLY A 5 -32.76 17.32 0.54
C GLY A 5 -32.60 16.10 1.46
N ASP A 6 -33.42 15.07 1.24
CA ASP A 6 -33.36 13.81 1.98
C ASP A 6 -32.12 12.99 1.63
N GLU A 7 -31.77 12.87 0.34
CA GLU A 7 -30.53 12.19 -0.10
C GLU A 7 -29.27 12.87 0.44
N LEU A 8 -29.26 14.20 0.55
CA LEU A 8 -28.16 14.95 1.16
C LEU A 8 -28.06 14.67 2.68
N ALA A 9 -29.19 14.60 3.38
CA ALA A 9 -29.20 14.28 4.80
C ALA A 9 -28.70 12.85 5.08
N GLU A 10 -29.10 11.89 4.25
CA GLU A 10 -28.61 10.51 4.32
C GLU A 10 -27.09 10.44 4.07
N LEU A 11 -26.59 11.13 3.04
CA LEU A 11 -25.16 11.18 2.72
C LEU A 11 -24.35 11.74 3.89
N HIS A 12 -24.83 12.83 4.51
CA HIS A 12 -24.17 13.41 5.69
C HIS A 12 -24.16 12.43 6.88
N GLY A 13 -25.25 11.70 7.12
CA GLY A 13 -25.32 10.66 8.15
C GLY A 13 -24.28 9.56 7.91
N VAL A 14 -24.25 8.99 6.70
CA VAL A 14 -23.27 7.96 6.32
C VAL A 14 -21.83 8.47 6.46
N THR A 15 -21.58 9.71 6.06
CA THR A 15 -20.24 10.31 6.18
C THR A 15 -19.82 10.47 7.64
N ALA A 16 -20.73 10.90 8.52
CA ALA A 16 -20.48 11.00 9.95
C ALA A 16 -20.16 9.62 10.58
N ASP A 17 -20.90 8.60 10.18
CA ASP A 17 -20.67 7.21 10.62
C ASP A 17 -19.32 6.68 10.14
N ILE A 18 -18.97 6.89 8.88
CA ILE A 18 -17.66 6.51 8.32
C ILE A 18 -16.53 7.17 9.12
N HIS A 19 -16.65 8.47 9.42
CA HIS A 19 -15.65 9.17 10.22
C HIS A 19 -15.57 8.63 11.65
N SER A 20 -16.71 8.33 12.26
CA SER A 20 -16.77 7.74 13.60
C SER A 20 -16.09 6.37 13.66
N LEU A 21 -16.45 5.49 12.74
CA LEU A 21 -15.86 4.16 12.61
C LEU A 21 -14.36 4.24 12.31
N SER A 22 -13.93 5.16 11.46
CA SER A 22 -12.52 5.38 11.15
C SER A 22 -11.71 5.78 12.40
N ARG A 23 -12.27 6.67 13.24
CA ARG A 23 -11.63 7.06 14.52
C ARG A 23 -11.54 5.89 15.49
N LEU A 24 -12.60 5.10 15.62
CA LEU A 24 -12.61 3.90 16.46
C LEU A 24 -11.57 2.89 15.98
N HIS A 25 -11.53 2.63 14.67
CA HIS A 25 -10.56 1.72 14.07
C HIS A 25 -9.11 2.18 14.30
N ALA A 26 -8.83 3.49 14.16
CA ALA A 26 -7.52 4.05 14.47
C ALA A 26 -7.15 3.88 15.95
N SER A 27 -8.10 4.13 16.86
CA SER A 27 -7.90 3.94 18.31
C SER A 27 -7.58 2.48 18.64
N ILE A 28 -8.35 1.53 18.11
CA ILE A 28 -8.11 0.09 18.29
C ILE A 28 -6.74 -0.30 17.74
N SER A 29 -6.41 0.17 16.53
CA SER A 29 -5.12 -0.12 15.90
C SER A 29 -3.94 0.39 16.73
N TRP A 30 -4.04 1.57 17.33
CA TRP A 30 -3.02 2.11 18.23
C TRP A 30 -2.88 1.29 19.52
N GLN A 31 -4.00 0.88 20.12
CA GLN A 31 -3.98 0.03 21.32
C GLN A 31 -3.31 -1.32 21.04
N GLN A 32 -3.68 -1.96 19.93
CA GLN A 32 -3.09 -3.22 19.49
C GLN A 32 -1.60 -3.07 19.21
N SER A 33 -1.19 -2.06 18.44
CA SER A 33 0.22 -1.79 18.15
C SER A 33 1.04 -1.57 19.42
N ARG A 34 0.52 -0.82 20.39
CA ARG A 34 1.16 -0.61 21.69
C ARG A 34 1.27 -1.90 22.49
N SER A 35 0.21 -2.72 22.52
CA SER A 35 0.23 -4.03 23.18
C SER A 35 1.28 -4.94 22.56
N THR A 36 1.33 -5.04 21.24
CA THR A 36 2.33 -5.83 20.51
C THR A 36 3.74 -5.33 20.78
N TRP A 37 3.96 -4.01 20.78
CA TRP A 37 5.27 -3.43 21.11
C TRP A 37 5.73 -3.77 22.54
N LEU A 38 4.82 -3.71 23.52
CA LEU A 38 5.14 -4.10 24.89
C LEU A 38 5.45 -5.61 25.01
N GLN A 39 4.79 -6.44 24.21
CA GLN A 39 4.96 -7.90 24.22
C GLN A 39 6.23 -8.36 23.48
N GLU A 40 6.52 -7.77 22.32
CA GLU A 40 7.59 -8.20 21.41
C GLU A 40 8.85 -7.33 21.50
N GLY A 41 8.76 -6.13 22.08
CA GLY A 41 9.86 -5.18 22.18
C GLY A 41 10.39 -4.74 20.81
N ASP A 42 11.72 -4.59 20.69
CA ASP A 42 12.42 -4.17 19.47
C ASP A 42 12.32 -5.21 18.32
N ALA A 43 11.81 -6.41 18.61
CA ALA A 43 11.55 -7.45 17.62
C ALA A 43 10.25 -7.27 16.84
N ASN A 44 9.45 -6.21 17.11
CA ASN A 44 8.22 -5.89 16.38
C ASN A 44 8.50 -5.29 14.98
N SER A 45 9.24 -6.01 14.16
CA SER A 45 9.54 -5.63 12.77
C SER A 45 8.60 -6.28 11.76
N LYS A 46 7.74 -7.22 12.20
CA LYS A 46 6.85 -8.01 11.33
C LYS A 46 5.96 -7.14 10.44
N TYR A 47 5.42 -6.04 10.99
CA TYR A 47 4.62 -5.08 10.22
C TYR A 47 5.44 -4.41 9.12
N PHE A 48 6.62 -3.88 9.45
CA PHE A 48 7.47 -3.21 8.46
C PHE A 48 7.98 -4.19 7.40
N HIS A 49 8.31 -5.42 7.78
CA HIS A 49 8.68 -6.47 6.84
C HIS A 49 7.54 -6.84 5.89
N SER A 50 6.29 -6.91 6.35
CA SER A 50 5.14 -7.19 5.46
C SER A 50 4.90 -6.03 4.48
N VAL A 51 5.00 -4.78 4.95
CA VAL A 51 4.92 -3.59 4.09
C VAL A 51 6.04 -3.58 3.06
N LEU A 52 7.29 -3.87 3.47
CA LEU A 52 8.44 -3.95 2.57
C LEU A 52 8.30 -5.08 1.55
N ALA A 53 7.82 -6.26 1.97
CA ALA A 53 7.57 -7.39 1.07
C ALA A 53 6.50 -7.04 0.03
N GLY A 54 5.40 -6.40 0.43
CA GLY A 54 4.36 -5.94 -0.48
C GLY A 54 4.87 -4.89 -1.47
N ARG A 55 5.68 -3.93 -1.02
CA ARG A 55 6.34 -2.96 -1.90
C ARG A 55 7.29 -3.64 -2.88
N ARG A 56 8.10 -4.59 -2.42
CA ARG A 56 9.02 -5.37 -3.27
C ARG A 56 8.28 -6.14 -4.35
N GLN A 57 7.12 -6.73 -4.03
CA GLN A 57 6.29 -7.44 -5.00
C GLN A 57 5.69 -6.49 -6.05
N ARG A 58 5.12 -5.35 -5.62
CA ARG A 58 4.53 -4.36 -6.56
C ARG A 58 5.57 -3.69 -7.46
N ASN A 59 6.77 -3.47 -6.93
CA ASN A 59 7.85 -2.83 -7.66
C ASN A 59 8.72 -3.84 -8.42
N ALA A 60 8.35 -5.12 -8.44
CA ALA A 60 9.08 -6.12 -9.20
C ALA A 60 8.85 -5.90 -10.70
N ILE A 61 9.92 -5.55 -11.42
CA ILE A 61 9.90 -5.46 -12.87
C ILE A 61 10.11 -6.87 -13.42
N SER A 62 9.04 -7.50 -13.90
CA SER A 62 9.06 -8.86 -14.47
C SER A 62 9.37 -8.87 -15.97
N VAL A 63 9.04 -7.79 -16.68
CA VAL A 63 9.13 -7.68 -18.13
C VAL A 63 9.48 -6.23 -18.52
N ILE A 64 10.35 -6.06 -19.51
CA ILE A 64 10.63 -4.76 -20.15
C ILE A 64 10.66 -4.91 -21.67
N GLN A 65 10.49 -3.82 -22.41
CA GLN A 65 10.67 -3.80 -23.87
C GLN A 65 11.90 -3.00 -24.25
N VAL A 66 12.73 -3.57 -25.13
CA VAL A 66 13.95 -2.93 -25.65
C VAL A 66 14.02 -3.18 -27.14
N GLY A 67 14.01 -2.11 -27.95
CA GLY A 67 14.14 -2.21 -29.41
C GLY A 67 13.04 -3.05 -30.07
N GLY A 68 11.83 -3.08 -29.50
CA GLY A 68 10.72 -3.90 -30.00
C GLY A 68 10.72 -5.36 -29.55
N ALA A 69 11.74 -5.81 -28.81
CA ALA A 69 11.78 -7.14 -28.21
C ALA A 69 11.34 -7.09 -26.73
N THR A 70 10.52 -8.06 -26.32
CA THR A 70 10.14 -8.28 -24.93
C THR A 70 11.23 -9.07 -24.22
N LEU A 71 11.73 -8.54 -23.10
CA LEU A 71 12.71 -9.18 -22.25
C LEU A 71 12.07 -9.58 -20.92
N GLU A 72 12.28 -10.83 -20.53
CA GLU A 72 11.79 -11.38 -19.27
C GLU A 72 12.94 -11.94 -18.43
N GLY A 73 12.75 -11.96 -17.11
CA GLY A 73 13.73 -12.51 -16.17
C GLY A 73 14.76 -11.48 -15.69
N VAL A 74 15.32 -11.75 -14.50
CA VAL A 74 16.13 -10.77 -13.76
C VAL A 74 17.41 -10.40 -14.49
N THR A 75 18.11 -11.38 -15.07
CA THR A 75 19.43 -11.15 -15.69
C THR A 75 19.33 -10.33 -16.97
N PRO A 76 18.46 -10.65 -17.96
CA PRO A 76 18.30 -9.84 -19.16
C PRO A 76 17.81 -8.41 -18.86
N ILE A 77 16.85 -8.26 -17.96
CA ILE A 77 16.32 -6.96 -17.53
C ILE A 77 17.44 -6.10 -16.92
N ARG A 78 18.23 -6.67 -16.00
CA ARG A 78 19.32 -5.94 -15.35
C ARG A 78 20.37 -5.47 -16.35
N GLN A 79 20.77 -6.33 -17.29
CA GLN A 79 21.76 -5.99 -18.30
C GLN A 79 21.26 -4.87 -19.21
N ALA A 80 20.01 -4.94 -19.67
CA ALA A 80 19.41 -3.93 -20.52
C ALA A 80 19.33 -2.56 -19.83
N VAL A 81 18.90 -2.53 -18.55
CA VAL A 81 18.86 -1.30 -17.75
C VAL A 81 20.27 -0.72 -17.59
N PHE A 82 21.26 -1.55 -17.24
CA PHE A 82 22.64 -1.10 -17.11
C PHE A 82 23.16 -0.49 -18.41
N SER A 83 23.00 -1.19 -19.54
CA SER A 83 23.47 -0.70 -20.84
C SER A 83 22.78 0.59 -21.27
N HIS A 84 21.51 0.80 -20.92
CA HIS A 84 20.78 2.03 -21.26
C HIS A 84 21.32 3.27 -20.53
N PHE A 85 21.72 3.12 -19.27
CA PHE A 85 22.22 4.21 -18.42
C PHE A 85 23.75 4.28 -18.30
N ALA A 86 24.49 3.44 -19.03
CA ALA A 86 25.96 3.45 -19.05
C ALA A 86 26.55 4.56 -19.95
N SER A 87 25.71 5.30 -20.68
CA SER A 87 26.06 6.54 -21.40
C SER A 87 25.79 7.77 -20.55
#